data_AF-A0A969AKE4-F1
#
_entry.id   AF-A0A969AKE4-F1
#
_cell.length_a   1.000
_cell.length_b   1.000
_cell.length_c   1.000
_cell.angle_alpha   90.00
_cell.angle_beta   90.00
_cell.angle_gamma   90.00
#
_symmetry.space_group_name_H-M   'P 1'
#
loop_
_entity.id
_entity.type
_entity.pdbx_description
1 polymer ?
#
loop_
_entity_poly.entity_id
_entity_poly.type
_entity_poly.pdbx_seq_one_letter_code
_entity_poly.pdbx_strand_id
1 'polypeptide(L)'
;MQRYATLTQATPEQTLTARLNQLNYLIELGRFAEAAEQWPLVQPLMTTLPQNRTAIYARLNYAHSLACLKAHSETAALDCVSQAWRDRADPEAITATVPAWTLAADELAIAVNQARALEDAVAESYALGELAHLYELTQQWDDAKDLTQQALWLLEGKQAPDIAYRWQWQLGRIYQKQGVLTPNPALRQQGITAYSQAVESLATVRDNLLAVDPQVQFSFRDTVEPVYREFADLLLTHDPGEQPSQADLKRAVQSVDALQLSELENFLGCSISQLIRLGEDTLDVAAAKLYPMLLPERFAIILEIPGQPLIYQETAVTQAEVSRVLGQLRAAIVDPSQTPEVLALGEQVYDWLIAPLRRHWRKTPRLKPWCLCPMVCCETYPWGCSMTATSI
;
A
#
# COMPACT_ATOMS: atom_id res chain seq x y z
N MET A 1 -43.63 11.86 -31.05
CA MET A 1 -42.42 12.44 -30.43
C MET A 1 -42.77 13.38 -29.26
N GLN A 2 -43.38 12.86 -28.18
CA GLN A 2 -43.68 13.65 -26.97
C GLN A 2 -43.64 12.73 -25.72
N ARG A 3 -42.54 11.97 -25.55
CA ARG A 3 -42.32 11.15 -24.34
C ARG A 3 -40.88 11.18 -23.81
N TYR A 4 -40.09 12.18 -24.20
CA TYR A 4 -38.75 12.41 -23.66
C TYR A 4 -38.56 13.90 -23.36
N ALA A 5 -39.24 14.39 -22.33
CA ALA A 5 -39.04 15.75 -21.83
C ALA A 5 -39.40 15.79 -20.34
N THR A 6 -38.55 15.15 -19.54
CA THR A 6 -38.28 15.54 -18.16
C THR A 6 -36.91 14.97 -17.87
N LEU A 7 -35.86 15.72 -18.22
CA LEU A 7 -34.58 15.57 -17.53
C LEU A 7 -34.87 15.99 -16.09
N THR A 8 -35.17 15.03 -15.22
CA THR A 8 -35.25 15.26 -13.78
C THR A 8 -33.95 15.93 -13.36
N GLN A 9 -34.03 17.16 -12.86
CA GLN A 9 -32.88 17.85 -12.29
C GLN A 9 -32.25 16.95 -11.22
N ALA A 10 -30.93 16.83 -11.23
CA ALA A 10 -30.21 16.04 -10.23
C ALA A 10 -30.56 16.57 -8.83
N THR A 11 -30.86 15.67 -7.91
CA THR A 11 -31.06 16.03 -6.50
C THR A 11 -29.77 16.63 -5.91
N PRO A 12 -29.84 17.40 -4.81
CA PRO A 12 -28.65 17.88 -4.12
C PRO A 12 -27.70 16.74 -3.71
N GLU A 13 -28.23 15.60 -3.28
CA GLU A 13 -27.46 14.41 -2.90
C GLU A 13 -26.74 13.77 -4.09
N GLN A 14 -27.41 13.66 -5.24
CA GLN A 14 -26.80 13.18 -6.49
C GLN A 14 -25.72 14.14 -6.98
N THR A 15 -25.95 15.45 -6.84
CA THR A 15 -24.98 16.48 -7.21
C THR A 15 -23.73 16.40 -6.33
N LEU A 16 -23.91 16.25 -5.01
CA LEU A 16 -22.80 16.08 -4.08
C LEU A 16 -22.00 14.80 -4.40
N THR A 17 -22.68 13.67 -4.54
CA THR A 17 -22.03 12.38 -4.84
C THR A 17 -21.21 12.47 -6.14
N ALA A 18 -21.79 13.06 -7.20
CA ALA A 18 -21.10 13.24 -8.46
C ALA A 18 -19.85 14.12 -8.32
N ARG A 19 -19.93 15.23 -7.57
CA ARG A 19 -18.78 16.13 -7.36
C ARG A 19 -17.68 15.50 -6.50
N LEU A 20 -18.05 14.76 -5.46
CA LEU A 20 -17.09 14.02 -4.64
C LEU A 20 -16.37 12.95 -5.45
N ASN A 21 -17.10 12.17 -6.24
CA ASN A 21 -16.51 11.15 -7.11
C ASN A 21 -15.60 11.79 -8.17
N GLN A 22 -15.98 12.93 -8.75
CA GLN A 22 -15.13 13.66 -9.70
C GLN A 22 -13.85 14.17 -9.03
N LEU A 23 -13.95 14.74 -7.83
CA LEU A 23 -12.79 15.22 -7.08
C LEU A 23 -11.82 14.08 -6.76
N ASN A 24 -12.33 12.97 -6.21
CA ASN A 24 -11.52 11.80 -5.89
C ASN A 24 -10.87 11.21 -7.14
N TYR A 25 -11.61 11.08 -8.24
CA TYR A 25 -11.08 10.59 -9.51
C TYR A 25 -9.94 11.45 -10.07
N LEU A 26 -10.03 12.78 -9.95
CA LEU A 26 -8.94 13.67 -10.37
C LEU A 26 -7.68 13.47 -9.51
N ILE A 27 -7.85 13.24 -8.20
CA ILE A 27 -6.74 12.94 -7.29
C ILE A 27 -6.11 11.59 -7.63
N GLU A 28 -6.91 10.55 -7.86
CA GLU A 28 -6.42 9.21 -8.23
C GLU A 28 -5.61 9.23 -9.54
N LEU A 29 -5.99 10.07 -10.49
CA LEU A 29 -5.26 10.28 -11.75
C LEU A 29 -4.00 11.16 -11.60
N GLY A 30 -3.73 11.70 -10.42
CA GLY A 30 -2.64 12.65 -10.21
C GLY A 30 -2.86 14.02 -10.87
N ARG A 31 -4.10 14.36 -11.25
CA ARG A 31 -4.48 15.64 -11.87
C ARG A 31 -4.76 16.70 -10.80
N PHE A 32 -3.75 16.98 -9.99
CA PHE A 32 -3.88 17.81 -8.78
C PHE A 32 -4.28 19.26 -9.05
N ALA A 33 -3.83 19.85 -10.16
CA ALA A 33 -4.21 21.19 -10.55
C ALA A 33 -5.73 21.32 -10.78
N GLU A 34 -6.32 20.36 -11.50
CA GLU A 34 -7.77 20.33 -11.74
C GLU A 34 -8.56 19.99 -10.48
N ALA A 35 -8.07 19.04 -9.67
CA ALA A 35 -8.67 18.73 -8.38
C ALA A 35 -8.69 19.96 -7.46
N ALA A 36 -7.65 20.79 -7.51
CA ALA A 36 -7.55 22.03 -6.74
C ALA A 36 -8.62 23.07 -7.15
N GLU A 37 -9.12 23.04 -8.38
CA GLU A 37 -10.23 23.89 -8.82
C GLU A 37 -11.60 23.36 -8.36
N GLN A 38 -11.73 22.04 -8.16
CA GLN A 38 -13.02 21.40 -7.85
C GLN A 38 -13.36 21.40 -6.35
N TRP A 39 -12.36 21.28 -5.47
CA TRP A 39 -12.64 21.16 -4.03
C TRP A 39 -13.49 22.30 -3.42
N PRO A 40 -13.34 23.60 -3.81
CA PRO A 40 -14.14 24.68 -3.23
C PRO A 40 -15.62 24.59 -3.65
N LEU A 41 -15.91 23.94 -4.79
CA LEU A 41 -17.26 23.76 -5.30
C LEU A 41 -18.07 22.72 -4.51
N VAL A 42 -17.37 21.83 -3.79
CA VAL A 42 -17.98 20.82 -2.91
C VAL A 42 -18.34 21.41 -1.56
N GLN A 43 -17.51 22.31 -1.03
CA GLN A 43 -17.65 22.89 0.31
C GLN A 43 -19.06 23.39 0.67
N PRO A 44 -19.76 24.20 -0.17
CA PRO A 44 -21.10 24.68 0.20
C PRO A 44 -22.13 23.55 0.31
N LEU A 45 -21.96 22.45 -0.43
CA LEU A 45 -22.88 21.31 -0.40
C LEU A 45 -22.77 20.54 0.94
N MET A 46 -21.59 20.51 1.54
CA MET A 46 -21.32 19.85 2.83
C MET A 46 -22.08 20.48 4.00
N THR A 47 -22.41 21.77 3.91
CA THR A 47 -23.08 22.51 4.99
C THR A 47 -24.56 22.17 5.14
N THR A 48 -25.17 21.58 4.11
CA THR A 48 -26.62 21.32 4.05
C THR A 48 -27.00 19.87 4.30
N LEU A 49 -26.01 19.03 4.62
CA LEU A 49 -26.22 17.59 4.73
C LEU A 49 -27.05 17.20 5.96
N PRO A 50 -28.05 16.31 5.82
CA PRO A 50 -28.75 15.74 6.96
C PRO A 50 -27.81 14.91 7.84
N GLN A 51 -28.13 14.77 9.12
CA GLN A 51 -27.38 13.88 10.01
C GLN A 51 -27.77 12.42 9.75
N ASN A 52 -27.04 11.76 8.88
CA ASN A 52 -27.18 10.33 8.59
C ASN A 52 -25.83 9.74 8.17
N ARG A 53 -25.79 8.41 8.02
CA ARG A 53 -24.59 7.68 7.67
C ARG A 53 -23.99 8.10 6.31
N THR A 54 -24.84 8.38 5.32
CA THR A 54 -24.40 8.88 4.00
C THR A 54 -23.65 10.21 4.11
N ALA A 55 -24.13 11.13 4.94
CA ALA A 55 -23.47 12.41 5.17
C ALA A 55 -22.12 12.26 5.87
N ILE A 56 -22.00 11.31 6.81
CA ILE A 56 -20.73 11.00 7.46
C ILE A 56 -19.71 10.55 6.40
N TYR A 57 -20.04 9.55 5.58
CA TYR A 57 -19.11 9.07 4.55
C TYR A 57 -18.78 10.13 3.49
N ALA A 58 -19.73 11.00 3.14
CA ALA A 58 -19.47 12.14 2.27
C ALA A 58 -18.40 13.09 2.87
N ARG A 59 -18.46 13.34 4.20
CA ARG A 59 -17.44 14.13 4.91
C ARG A 59 -16.09 13.45 4.95
N LEU A 60 -16.06 12.15 5.21
CA LEU A 60 -14.81 11.37 5.21
C LEU A 60 -14.11 11.44 3.85
N ASN A 61 -14.84 11.19 2.76
CA ASN A 61 -14.32 11.27 1.40
C ASN A 61 -13.82 12.69 1.06
N TYR A 62 -14.60 13.71 1.42
CA TYR A 62 -14.20 15.08 1.18
C TYR A 62 -12.92 15.44 1.95
N ALA A 63 -12.87 15.12 3.24
CA ALA A 63 -11.70 15.38 4.08
C ALA A 63 -10.45 14.66 3.57
N HIS A 64 -10.59 13.40 3.13
CA HIS A 64 -9.51 12.65 2.49
C HIS A 64 -9.00 13.39 1.24
N SER A 65 -9.90 13.81 0.35
CA SER A 65 -9.55 14.57 -0.86
C SER A 65 -8.80 15.87 -0.53
N LEU A 66 -9.25 16.60 0.50
CA LEU A 66 -8.60 17.82 0.96
C LEU A 66 -7.20 17.54 1.52
N ALA A 67 -7.06 16.49 2.33
CA ALA A 67 -5.79 16.05 2.90
C ALA A 67 -4.79 15.67 1.79
N CYS A 68 -5.23 14.95 0.77
CA CYS A 68 -4.39 14.55 -0.36
C CYS A 68 -3.91 15.73 -1.21
N LEU A 69 -4.80 16.69 -1.51
CA LEU A 69 -4.42 17.93 -2.18
C LEU A 69 -3.37 18.71 -1.39
N LYS A 70 -3.55 18.78 -0.07
CA LYS A 70 -2.63 19.49 0.82
C LYS A 70 -1.28 18.78 0.94
N ALA A 71 -1.28 17.46 1.15
CA ALA A 71 -0.06 16.64 1.19
C ALA A 71 0.78 16.82 -0.07
N HIS A 72 0.16 16.71 -1.25
CA HIS A 72 0.86 16.89 -2.53
C HIS A 72 1.59 18.24 -2.61
N SER A 73 0.94 19.32 -2.14
CA SER A 73 1.51 20.66 -2.18
C SER A 73 2.74 20.87 -1.28
N GLU A 74 2.87 20.09 -0.20
CA GLU A 74 3.92 20.30 0.81
C GLU A 74 5.08 19.31 0.68
N THR A 75 4.78 18.02 0.48
CA THR A 75 5.78 16.96 0.61
C THR A 75 6.10 16.25 -0.69
N ALA A 76 5.34 16.49 -1.78
CA ALA A 76 5.42 15.75 -3.06
C ALA A 76 5.36 14.21 -2.94
N ALA A 77 5.20 13.67 -1.73
CA ALA A 77 5.12 12.25 -1.41
C ALA A 77 3.64 11.92 -1.20
N LEU A 78 3.10 10.99 -1.98
CA LEU A 78 1.68 10.66 -1.96
C LEU A 78 1.43 9.17 -1.76
N ASP A 79 0.91 8.86 -0.57
CA ASP A 79 0.10 7.67 -0.31
C ASP A 79 -1.33 7.82 -0.87
N CYS A 80 -1.70 8.97 -1.44
CA CYS A 80 -3.01 9.23 -2.05
C CYS A 80 -3.08 9.02 -3.58
N VAL A 81 -1.98 8.70 -4.25
CA VAL A 81 -1.98 8.36 -5.68
C VAL A 81 -1.56 6.92 -5.81
N SER A 82 -2.33 6.13 -6.56
CA SER A 82 -1.94 4.76 -6.91
C SER A 82 -0.54 4.76 -7.52
N GLN A 83 0.28 3.75 -7.20
CA GLN A 83 1.64 3.67 -7.73
C GLN A 83 1.67 3.78 -9.27
N ALA A 84 0.65 3.22 -9.94
CA ALA A 84 0.48 3.24 -11.39
C ALA A 84 0.37 4.63 -12.04
N TRP A 85 -0.04 5.65 -11.27
CA TRP A 85 -0.21 7.03 -11.75
C TRP A 85 0.79 8.01 -11.15
N ARG A 86 1.63 7.62 -10.18
CA ARG A 86 2.65 8.51 -9.61
C ARG A 86 3.65 9.01 -10.65
N ASP A 87 4.14 8.13 -11.53
CA ASP A 87 5.09 8.48 -12.59
C ASP A 87 4.45 9.30 -13.73
N ARG A 88 3.11 9.39 -13.75
CA ARG A 88 2.32 10.17 -14.73
C ARG A 88 1.60 11.35 -14.10
N ALA A 89 1.75 11.58 -12.80
CA ALA A 89 1.14 12.70 -12.11
C ALA A 89 1.65 13.99 -12.77
N ASP A 90 0.72 14.90 -13.06
CA ASP A 90 1.08 16.10 -13.81
C ASP A 90 2.13 16.89 -13.00
N PRO A 91 3.29 17.22 -13.60
CA PRO A 91 4.27 18.08 -12.95
C PRO A 91 3.81 19.55 -12.91
N GLU A 92 2.59 19.85 -13.39
CA GLU A 92 2.04 21.20 -13.38
C GLU A 92 1.91 21.72 -11.95
N ALA A 93 2.52 22.88 -11.70
CA ALA A 93 2.40 23.56 -10.44
C ALA A 93 0.93 23.89 -10.16
N ILE A 94 0.43 23.50 -8.98
CA ILE A 94 -0.91 23.92 -8.53
C ILE A 94 -0.90 25.46 -8.44
N THR A 95 -1.63 26.12 -9.33
CA THR A 95 -1.83 27.58 -9.31
C THR A 95 -3.09 27.99 -8.55
N ALA A 96 -4.03 27.06 -8.38
CA ALA A 96 -5.25 27.24 -7.60
C ALA A 96 -4.99 27.20 -6.08
N THR A 97 -5.97 27.65 -5.31
CA THR A 97 -5.90 27.62 -3.84
C THR A 97 -5.90 26.18 -3.34
N VAL A 98 -4.86 25.79 -2.58
CA VAL A 98 -4.78 24.51 -1.89
C VAL A 98 -5.56 24.59 -0.55
N PRO A 99 -6.32 23.56 -0.16
CA PRO A 99 -7.05 23.56 1.11
C PRO A 99 -6.09 23.51 2.31
N ALA A 100 -6.52 24.07 3.44
CA ALA A 100 -5.77 23.97 4.70
C ALA A 100 -6.02 22.62 5.38
N TRP A 101 -5.03 22.10 6.12
CA TRP A 101 -5.19 20.91 6.98
C TRP A 101 -6.36 21.03 7.96
N THR A 102 -6.60 22.25 8.47
CA THR A 102 -7.70 22.52 9.41
C THR A 102 -9.08 22.30 8.78
N LEU A 103 -9.24 22.54 7.48
CA LEU A 103 -10.52 22.30 6.82
C LEU A 103 -10.87 20.81 6.78
N ALA A 104 -9.87 19.96 6.49
CA ALA A 104 -10.04 18.51 6.56
C ALA A 104 -10.33 18.06 8.00
N ALA A 105 -9.61 18.61 8.98
CA ALA A 105 -9.84 18.32 10.40
C ALA A 105 -11.27 18.69 10.85
N ASP A 106 -11.79 19.84 10.42
CA ASP A 106 -13.14 20.29 10.76
C ASP A 106 -14.21 19.34 10.21
N GLU A 107 -14.07 18.91 8.95
CA GLU A 107 -14.98 17.95 8.33
C GLU A 107 -14.97 16.59 9.05
N LEU A 108 -13.79 16.11 9.46
CA LEU A 108 -13.62 14.88 10.24
C LEU A 108 -14.20 15.02 11.65
N ALA A 109 -13.99 16.16 12.32
CA ALA A 109 -14.56 16.42 13.64
C ALA A 109 -16.09 16.45 13.60
N ILE A 110 -16.69 17.02 12.55
CA ILE A 110 -18.15 16.95 12.34
C ILE A 110 -18.58 15.50 12.12
N ALA A 111 -17.87 14.74 11.30
CA ALA A 111 -18.15 13.33 11.03
C ALA A 111 -18.13 12.48 12.32
N VAL A 112 -17.12 12.66 13.18
CA VAL A 112 -17.03 12.02 14.51
C VAL A 112 -18.25 12.35 15.37
N ASN A 113 -18.61 13.64 15.47
CA ASN A 113 -19.75 14.06 16.29
C ASN A 113 -21.09 13.54 15.76
N GLN A 114 -21.26 13.49 14.44
CA GLN A 114 -22.44 12.90 13.81
C GLN A 114 -22.52 11.39 14.06
N ALA A 115 -21.40 10.66 13.92
CA ALA A 115 -21.35 9.23 14.20
C ALA A 115 -21.72 8.91 15.66
N ARG A 116 -21.18 9.69 16.62
CA ARG A 116 -21.54 9.60 18.04
C ARG A 116 -23.02 9.85 18.28
N ALA A 117 -23.59 10.89 17.67
CA ALA A 117 -25.01 11.22 17.81
C ALA A 117 -25.94 10.12 17.25
N LEU A 118 -25.47 9.37 16.25
CA LEU A 118 -26.17 8.21 15.69
C LEU A 118 -25.88 6.90 16.43
N GLU A 119 -25.00 6.92 17.44
CA GLU A 119 -24.47 5.73 18.12
C GLU A 119 -23.86 4.69 17.13
N ASP A 120 -23.37 5.17 15.99
CA ASP A 120 -22.75 4.33 14.95
C ASP A 120 -21.25 4.22 15.20
N ALA A 121 -20.87 3.24 16.02
CA ALA A 121 -19.49 3.00 16.39
C ALA A 121 -18.57 2.63 15.21
N VAL A 122 -19.11 2.07 14.11
CA VAL A 122 -18.31 1.76 12.91
C VAL A 122 -17.97 3.06 12.17
N ALA A 123 -18.96 3.93 11.99
CA ALA A 123 -18.75 5.25 11.40
C ALA A 123 -17.86 6.13 12.28
N GLU A 124 -17.99 6.04 13.60
CA GLU A 124 -17.15 6.78 14.56
C GLU A 124 -15.70 6.31 14.48
N SER A 125 -15.48 4.99 14.47
CA SER A 125 -14.14 4.41 14.27
C SER A 125 -13.50 4.93 13.00
N TYR A 126 -14.25 4.93 11.89
CA TYR A 126 -13.73 5.42 10.63
C TYR A 126 -13.32 6.89 10.74
N ALA A 127 -14.22 7.75 11.23
CA ALA A 127 -13.95 9.17 11.34
C ALA A 127 -12.77 9.50 12.27
N LEU A 128 -12.63 8.77 13.38
CA LEU A 128 -11.49 8.93 14.30
C LEU A 128 -10.18 8.47 13.67
N GLY A 129 -10.17 7.37 12.92
CA GLY A 129 -8.97 6.89 12.26
C GLY A 129 -8.49 7.82 11.15
N GLU A 130 -9.40 8.38 10.34
CA GLU A 130 -9.04 9.39 9.34
C GLU A 130 -8.51 10.68 10.00
N LEU A 131 -9.10 11.10 11.13
CA LEU A 131 -8.58 12.23 11.91
C LEU A 131 -7.19 11.93 12.48
N ALA A 132 -6.98 10.71 12.98
CA ALA A 132 -5.67 10.25 13.42
C ALA A 132 -4.65 10.26 12.28
N HIS A 133 -5.07 9.90 11.06
CA HIS A 133 -4.20 9.91 9.89
C HIS A 133 -3.79 11.32 9.50
N LEU A 134 -4.68 12.32 9.64
CA LEU A 134 -4.33 13.73 9.50
C LEU A 134 -3.24 14.14 10.50
N TYR A 135 -3.34 13.68 11.76
CA TYR A 135 -2.31 13.91 12.77
C TYR A 135 -1.00 13.18 12.45
N GLU A 136 -1.06 11.98 11.88
CA GLU A 136 0.12 11.27 11.39
C GLU A 136 0.83 12.05 10.27
N LEU A 137 0.09 12.53 9.27
CA LEU A 137 0.62 13.33 8.15
C LEU A 137 1.24 14.65 8.63
N THR A 138 0.67 15.25 9.69
CA THR A 138 1.19 16.47 10.32
C THR A 138 2.18 16.20 11.45
N GLN A 139 2.65 14.96 11.60
CA GLN A 139 3.68 14.52 12.55
C GLN A 139 3.33 14.70 14.03
N GLN A 140 2.04 14.78 14.36
CA GLN A 140 1.50 14.78 15.73
C GLN A 140 1.35 13.34 16.23
N TRP A 141 2.48 12.66 16.44
CA TRP A 141 2.53 11.20 16.61
C TRP A 141 1.73 10.65 17.79
N ASP A 142 1.71 11.37 18.92
CA ASP A 142 0.99 10.90 20.11
C ASP A 142 -0.53 11.05 19.95
N ASP A 143 -1.01 12.20 19.45
CA ASP A 143 -2.44 12.38 19.15
C ASP A 143 -2.91 11.39 18.07
N ALA A 144 -2.09 11.16 17.04
CA ALA A 144 -2.35 10.16 16.01
C ALA A 144 -2.47 8.76 16.61
N LYS A 145 -1.55 8.37 17.49
CA LYS A 145 -1.58 7.06 18.16
C LYS A 145 -2.84 6.89 19.01
N ASP A 146 -3.14 7.88 19.85
CA ASP A 146 -4.26 7.82 20.80
C ASP A 146 -5.60 7.73 20.07
N LEU A 147 -5.79 8.50 18.98
CA LEU A 147 -7.00 8.41 18.16
C LEU A 147 -7.08 7.10 17.36
N THR A 148 -5.95 6.60 16.84
CA THR A 148 -5.91 5.31 16.13
C THR A 148 -6.31 4.16 17.07
N GLN A 149 -5.83 4.17 18.31
CA GLN A 149 -6.20 3.18 19.31
C GLN A 149 -7.68 3.26 19.71
N GLN A 150 -8.23 4.47 19.86
CA GLN A 150 -9.67 4.67 20.08
C GLN A 150 -10.51 4.14 18.91
N ALA A 151 -10.08 4.42 17.67
CA ALA A 151 -10.73 3.91 16.48
C ALA A 151 -10.76 2.38 16.45
N LEU A 152 -9.64 1.71 16.80
CA LEU A 152 -9.58 0.26 16.91
C LEU A 152 -10.47 -0.30 18.02
N TRP A 153 -10.48 0.35 19.19
CA TRP A 153 -11.32 -0.05 20.32
C TRP A 153 -12.80 -0.04 19.98
N LEU A 154 -13.26 0.97 19.22
CA LEU A 154 -14.64 1.04 18.74
C LEU A 154 -15.02 -0.11 17.80
N LEU A 155 -14.06 -0.83 17.21
CA LEU A 155 -14.30 -2.00 16.37
C LEU A 155 -14.28 -3.32 17.14
N GLU A 156 -13.93 -3.33 18.43
CA GLU A 156 -13.92 -4.55 19.23
C GLU A 156 -15.29 -5.24 19.22
N GLY A 157 -15.30 -6.54 18.93
CA GLY A 157 -16.52 -7.34 18.82
C GLY A 157 -17.38 -7.04 17.58
N LYS A 158 -16.89 -6.22 16.63
CA LYS A 158 -17.57 -5.93 15.37
C LYS A 158 -16.90 -6.64 14.19
N GLN A 159 -17.69 -6.98 13.17
CA GLN A 159 -17.18 -7.54 11.91
C GLN A 159 -16.91 -6.41 10.91
N ALA A 160 -15.78 -5.72 11.08
CA ALA A 160 -15.35 -4.63 10.19
C ALA A 160 -13.85 -4.74 9.82
N PRO A 161 -13.41 -5.89 9.26
CA PRO A 161 -11.99 -6.11 8.95
C PRO A 161 -11.46 -5.14 7.88
N ASP A 162 -12.34 -4.62 7.02
CA ASP A 162 -12.09 -3.62 5.96
C ASP A 162 -11.73 -2.22 6.49
N ILE A 163 -12.10 -1.94 7.74
CA ILE A 163 -11.72 -0.72 8.46
C ILE A 163 -10.57 -1.04 9.44
N ALA A 164 -10.67 -2.15 10.17
CA ALA A 164 -9.69 -2.52 11.20
C ALA A 164 -8.26 -2.62 10.66
N TYR A 165 -8.06 -3.21 9.47
CA TYR A 165 -6.73 -3.34 8.89
C TYR A 165 -6.03 -2.00 8.67
N ARG A 166 -6.79 -0.95 8.33
CA ARG A 166 -6.26 0.40 8.05
C ARG A 166 -5.69 1.02 9.31
N TRP A 167 -6.42 0.92 10.43
CA TRP A 167 -5.97 1.45 11.71
C TRP A 167 -4.86 0.62 12.35
N GLN A 168 -4.88 -0.70 12.15
CA GLN A 168 -3.76 -1.57 12.53
C GLN A 168 -2.48 -1.21 11.75
N TRP A 169 -2.60 -0.98 10.45
CA TRP A 169 -1.49 -0.55 9.60
C TRP A 169 -0.94 0.81 10.02
N GLN A 170 -1.83 1.79 10.22
CA GLN A 170 -1.49 3.12 10.72
C GLN A 170 -0.76 3.07 12.07
N LEU A 171 -1.27 2.25 13.01
CA LEU A 171 -0.64 2.07 14.30
C LEU A 171 0.78 1.47 14.16
N GLY A 172 0.97 0.55 13.21
CA GLY A 172 2.26 0.00 12.82
C GLY A 172 3.25 1.08 12.37
N ARG A 173 2.85 1.93 11.42
CA ARG A 173 3.66 3.07 10.93
C ARG A 173 4.03 4.04 12.05
N ILE A 174 3.05 4.39 12.90
CA ILE A 174 3.27 5.30 14.03
C ILE A 174 4.31 4.72 14.99
N TYR A 175 4.19 3.44 15.38
CA TYR A 175 5.18 2.79 16.25
C TYR A 175 6.56 2.72 15.62
N GLN A 176 6.66 2.43 14.32
CA GLN A 176 7.92 2.45 13.60
C GLN A 176 8.57 3.83 13.64
N LYS A 177 7.81 4.90 13.35
CA LYS A 177 8.32 6.29 13.40
C LYS A 177 8.72 6.69 14.81
N GLN A 178 7.91 6.38 15.83
CA GLN A 178 8.27 6.64 17.23
C GLN A 178 9.53 5.87 17.64
N GLY A 179 9.72 4.63 17.17
CA GLY A 179 10.91 3.83 17.41
C GLY A 179 12.18 4.39 16.75
N VAL A 180 12.05 5.08 15.61
CA VAL A 180 13.18 5.81 14.99
C VAL A 180 13.52 7.07 15.78
N LEU A 181 12.51 7.83 16.22
CA LEU A 181 12.69 9.07 16.99
C LEU A 181 13.22 8.82 18.40
N THR A 182 12.76 7.76 19.06
CA THR A 182 13.16 7.34 20.40
C THR A 182 13.44 5.84 20.37
N PRO A 183 14.69 5.42 20.05
CA PRO A 183 15.08 4.02 19.93
C PRO A 183 14.66 3.18 21.13
N ASN A 184 13.67 2.30 20.90
CA ASN A 184 13.12 1.40 21.92
C ASN A 184 12.69 0.08 21.25
N PRO A 185 13.31 -1.06 21.59
CA PRO A 185 12.93 -2.36 21.06
C PRO A 185 11.45 -2.71 21.29
N ALA A 186 10.83 -2.19 22.34
CA ALA A 186 9.40 -2.39 22.60
C ALA A 186 8.52 -1.71 21.54
N LEU A 187 8.89 -0.51 21.05
CA LEU A 187 8.14 0.18 19.99
C LEU A 187 8.22 -0.60 18.68
N ARG A 188 9.40 -1.15 18.34
CA ARG A 188 9.54 -2.05 17.18
C ARG A 188 8.61 -3.26 17.31
N GLN A 189 8.57 -3.90 18.49
CA GLN A 189 7.72 -5.05 18.71
C GLN A 189 6.22 -4.70 18.64
N GLN A 190 5.82 -3.52 19.13
CA GLN A 190 4.46 -3.01 18.98
C GLN A 190 4.10 -2.77 17.52
N GLY A 191 5.01 -2.20 16.73
CA GLY A 191 4.85 -2.05 15.28
C GLY A 191 4.65 -3.41 14.60
N ILE A 192 5.50 -4.39 14.89
CA ILE A 192 5.40 -5.76 14.34
C ILE A 192 4.04 -6.39 14.67
N THR A 193 3.54 -6.20 15.90
CA THR A 193 2.23 -6.70 16.31
C THR A 193 1.11 -6.03 15.51
N ALA A 194 1.13 -4.70 15.39
CA ALA A 194 0.11 -3.94 14.67
C ALA A 194 0.07 -4.30 13.17
N TYR A 195 1.23 -4.39 12.50
CA TYR A 195 1.29 -4.85 11.11
C TYR A 195 0.83 -6.30 10.94
N SER A 196 1.17 -7.21 11.87
CA SER A 196 0.69 -8.60 11.83
C SER A 196 -0.83 -8.64 11.84
N GLN A 197 -1.46 -7.87 12.72
CA GLN A 197 -2.91 -7.76 12.79
C GLN A 197 -3.51 -7.18 11.51
N ALA A 198 -2.87 -6.17 10.91
CA ALA A 198 -3.31 -5.60 9.64
C ALA A 198 -3.34 -6.64 8.52
N VAL A 199 -2.29 -7.46 8.39
CA VAL A 199 -2.21 -8.54 7.41
C VAL A 199 -3.27 -9.63 7.66
N GLU A 200 -3.53 -9.97 8.93
CA GLU A 200 -4.58 -10.94 9.30
C GLU A 200 -5.99 -10.42 8.96
N SER A 201 -6.27 -9.14 9.26
CA SER A 201 -7.52 -8.49 8.88
C SER A 201 -7.68 -8.44 7.35
N LEU A 202 -6.62 -8.09 6.61
CA LEU A 202 -6.63 -8.06 5.14
C LEU A 202 -6.94 -9.43 4.52
N ALA A 203 -6.41 -10.52 5.08
CA ALA A 203 -6.76 -11.87 4.64
C ALA A 203 -8.27 -12.11 4.75
N THR A 204 -8.90 -11.65 5.84
CA THR A 204 -10.36 -11.77 6.05
C THR A 204 -11.16 -10.93 5.06
N VAL A 205 -10.68 -9.73 4.71
CA VAL A 205 -11.34 -8.87 3.70
C VAL A 205 -11.33 -9.54 2.32
N ARG A 206 -10.19 -10.14 1.93
CA ARG A 206 -10.03 -10.80 0.63
C ARG A 206 -10.98 -11.97 0.45
N ASP A 207 -11.17 -12.78 1.48
CA ASP A 207 -12.12 -13.90 1.44
C ASP A 207 -13.58 -13.44 1.34
N ASN A 208 -13.87 -12.17 1.64
CA ASN A 208 -15.22 -11.58 1.64
C ASN A 208 -15.32 -10.30 0.79
N LEU A 209 -14.74 -10.30 -0.42
CA LEU A 209 -14.72 -9.16 -1.36
C LEU A 209 -16.11 -8.56 -1.68
N LEU A 210 -17.19 -9.33 -1.55
CA LEU A 210 -18.58 -8.87 -1.75
C LEU A 210 -19.17 -8.09 -0.56
N ALA A 211 -18.47 -8.06 0.59
CA ALA A 211 -18.91 -7.38 1.81
C ALA A 211 -18.40 -5.94 1.92
N VAL A 212 -17.58 -5.46 0.97
CA VAL A 212 -17.07 -4.09 0.98
C VAL A 212 -18.19 -3.13 0.59
N ASP A 213 -18.59 -2.26 1.52
CA ASP A 213 -19.64 -1.26 1.31
C ASP A 213 -19.29 -0.40 0.08
N PRO A 214 -20.20 -0.27 -0.92
CA PRO A 214 -20.01 0.60 -2.08
C PRO A 214 -19.65 2.05 -1.73
N GLN A 215 -20.04 2.53 -0.55
CA GLN A 215 -19.72 3.87 -0.04
C GLN A 215 -18.31 3.97 0.57
N VAL A 216 -17.67 2.83 0.84
CA VAL A 216 -16.32 2.67 1.43
C VAL A 216 -15.30 2.15 0.40
N GLN A 217 -15.68 2.08 -0.89
CA GLN A 217 -14.81 1.62 -1.98
C GLN A 217 -13.58 2.52 -2.26
N PHE A 218 -13.39 3.59 -1.50
CA PHE A 218 -12.21 4.44 -1.61
C PHE A 218 -10.94 3.63 -1.33
N SER A 219 -10.09 3.57 -2.35
CA SER A 219 -8.68 3.17 -2.31
C SER A 219 -8.32 1.75 -1.84
N PHE A 220 -9.28 0.84 -1.57
CA PHE A 220 -8.93 -0.54 -1.15
C PHE A 220 -7.97 -1.21 -2.15
N ARG A 221 -8.09 -0.89 -3.45
CA ARG A 221 -7.28 -1.49 -4.51
C ARG A 221 -5.83 -0.97 -4.56
N ASP A 222 -5.58 0.24 -4.05
CA ASP A 222 -4.27 0.91 -4.16
C ASP A 222 -3.52 1.04 -2.82
N THR A 223 -4.15 0.63 -1.71
CA THR A 223 -3.61 0.79 -0.33
C THR A 223 -3.13 -0.50 0.32
N VAL A 224 -3.26 -1.65 -0.34
CA VAL A 224 -2.97 -2.97 0.27
C VAL A 224 -1.49 -3.34 0.15
N GLU A 225 -0.85 -3.05 -0.98
CA GLU A 225 0.55 -3.38 -1.22
C GLU A 225 1.52 -2.77 -0.20
N PRO A 226 1.43 -1.47 0.15
CA PRO A 226 2.31 -0.87 1.15
C PRO A 226 2.27 -1.60 2.50
N VAL A 227 1.11 -2.14 2.90
CA VAL A 227 0.98 -2.89 4.17
C VAL A 227 1.95 -4.08 4.21
N TYR A 228 1.98 -4.89 3.15
CA TYR A 228 2.85 -6.07 3.10
C TYR A 228 4.32 -5.69 2.98
N ARG A 229 4.65 -4.66 2.17
CA ARG A 229 6.03 -4.21 1.96
C ARG A 229 6.63 -3.59 3.21
N GLU A 230 5.92 -2.66 3.84
CA GLU A 230 6.37 -2.00 5.07
C GLU A 230 6.49 -3.01 6.21
N PHE A 231 5.59 -4.00 6.27
CA PHE A 231 5.70 -5.06 7.26
C PHE A 231 6.96 -5.92 7.03
N ALA A 232 7.22 -6.34 5.78
CA ALA A 232 8.45 -7.04 5.43
C ALA A 232 9.69 -6.20 5.75
N ASP A 233 9.67 -4.90 5.45
CA ASP A 233 10.74 -3.96 5.79
C ASP A 233 11.02 -3.91 7.29
N LEU A 234 9.97 -3.77 8.10
CA LEU A 234 10.04 -3.73 9.55
C LEU A 234 10.62 -5.02 10.12
N LEU A 235 10.17 -6.19 9.62
CA LEU A 235 10.69 -7.50 10.01
C LEU A 235 12.17 -7.66 9.68
N LEU A 236 12.60 -7.13 8.54
CA LEU A 236 13.99 -7.19 8.06
C LEU A 236 14.89 -6.10 8.64
N THR A 237 14.35 -5.14 9.40
CA THR A 237 15.16 -4.11 10.06
C THR A 237 15.96 -4.73 11.21
N HIS A 238 17.29 -4.56 11.19
CA HIS A 238 18.21 -5.09 12.19
C HIS A 238 19.38 -4.12 12.44
N ASP A 239 20.12 -4.33 13.54
CA ASP A 239 21.29 -3.51 13.86
C ASP A 239 22.47 -3.79 12.89
N PRO A 240 23.37 -2.82 12.68
CA PRO A 240 24.54 -3.02 11.82
C PRO A 240 25.41 -4.20 12.26
N GLY A 241 25.68 -5.12 11.34
CA GLY A 241 26.46 -6.32 11.60
C GLY A 241 25.64 -7.51 12.12
N GLU A 242 24.34 -7.32 12.38
CA GLU A 242 23.42 -8.40 12.70
C GLU A 242 22.67 -8.92 11.45
N GLN A 243 21.82 -9.92 11.66
CA GLN A 243 20.93 -10.47 10.63
C GLN A 243 19.53 -10.60 11.24
N PRO A 244 18.46 -10.50 10.42
CA PRO A 244 17.12 -10.79 10.90
C PRO A 244 17.02 -12.22 11.45
N SER A 245 16.14 -12.42 12.43
CA SER A 245 15.88 -13.75 12.96
C SER A 245 15.27 -14.65 11.88
N GLN A 246 15.49 -15.97 11.96
CA GLN A 246 14.85 -16.92 11.01
C GLN A 246 13.32 -16.85 11.06
N ALA A 247 12.74 -16.50 12.22
CA ALA A 247 11.31 -16.29 12.36
C ALA A 247 10.85 -15.05 11.57
N ASP A 248 11.59 -13.94 11.63
CA ASP A 248 11.27 -12.72 10.89
C ASP A 248 11.49 -12.90 9.38
N LEU A 249 12.56 -13.60 8.96
CA LEU A 249 12.77 -13.95 7.56
C LEU A 249 11.60 -14.75 6.99
N LYS A 250 11.11 -15.74 7.75
CA LYS A 250 9.96 -16.55 7.34
C LYS A 250 8.69 -15.70 7.21
N ARG A 251 8.43 -14.81 8.17
CA ARG A 251 7.27 -13.90 8.14
C ARG A 251 7.36 -12.87 7.00
N ALA A 252 8.57 -12.40 6.66
CA ALA A 252 8.80 -11.53 5.53
C ALA A 252 8.48 -12.26 4.21
N VAL A 253 8.99 -13.50 4.02
CA VAL A 253 8.62 -14.36 2.87
C VAL A 253 7.11 -14.54 2.77
N GLN A 254 6.45 -14.89 3.87
CA GLN A 254 4.98 -15.06 3.91
C GLN A 254 4.22 -13.79 3.52
N SER A 255 4.76 -12.63 3.87
CA SER A 255 4.16 -11.33 3.53
C SER A 255 4.31 -11.04 2.03
N VAL A 256 5.43 -11.41 1.40
CA VAL A 256 5.62 -11.34 -0.06
C VAL A 256 4.69 -12.30 -0.80
N ASP A 257 4.58 -13.55 -0.33
CA ASP A 257 3.66 -14.53 -0.92
C ASP A 257 2.20 -14.04 -0.84
N ALA A 258 1.81 -13.46 0.30
CA ALA A 258 0.47 -12.91 0.49
C ALA A 258 0.19 -11.71 -0.41
N LEU A 259 1.18 -10.84 -0.62
CA LEU A 259 1.13 -9.73 -1.58
C LEU A 259 0.93 -10.23 -3.01
N GLN A 260 1.76 -11.18 -3.47
CA GLN A 260 1.64 -11.72 -4.82
C GLN A 260 0.28 -12.38 -5.08
N LEU A 261 -0.26 -13.10 -4.09
CA LEU A 261 -1.60 -13.65 -4.20
C LEU A 261 -2.65 -12.52 -4.32
N SER A 262 -2.49 -11.44 -3.55
CA SER A 262 -3.38 -10.27 -3.62
C SER A 262 -3.31 -9.58 -5.00
N GLU A 263 -2.12 -9.44 -5.56
CA GLU A 263 -1.90 -8.89 -6.91
C GLU A 263 -2.55 -9.77 -7.99
N LEU A 264 -2.40 -11.09 -7.86
CA LEU A 264 -2.99 -12.05 -8.80
C LEU A 264 -4.52 -12.06 -8.72
N GLU A 265 -5.10 -12.06 -7.52
CA GLU A 265 -6.55 -11.96 -7.33
C GLU A 265 -7.11 -10.64 -7.89
N ASN A 266 -6.38 -9.53 -7.71
CA ASN A 266 -6.73 -8.25 -8.31
C ASN A 266 -6.69 -8.31 -9.84
N PHE A 267 -5.65 -8.91 -10.43
CA PHE A 267 -5.53 -9.08 -11.88
C PHE A 267 -6.65 -9.96 -12.47
N LEU A 268 -7.01 -11.05 -11.78
CA LEU A 268 -8.05 -11.97 -12.22
C LEU A 268 -9.47 -11.48 -11.90
N GLY A 269 -9.62 -10.55 -10.96
CA GLY A 269 -10.91 -10.07 -10.48
C GLY A 269 -11.72 -11.10 -9.69
N CYS A 270 -11.08 -12.13 -9.14
CA CYS A 270 -11.72 -13.17 -8.34
C CYS A 270 -10.81 -13.65 -7.21
N SER A 271 -11.42 -14.17 -6.13
CA SER A 271 -10.67 -14.86 -5.08
C SER A 271 -10.25 -16.25 -5.56
N ILE A 272 -8.97 -16.57 -5.37
CA ILE A 272 -8.38 -17.88 -5.71
C ILE A 272 -7.72 -18.52 -4.48
N SER A 273 -7.83 -17.90 -3.30
CA SER A 273 -7.32 -18.40 -2.01
C SER A 273 -7.80 -19.83 -1.70
N GLN A 274 -8.99 -20.22 -2.18
CA GLN A 274 -9.53 -21.57 -2.02
C GLN A 274 -8.96 -22.59 -3.02
N LEU A 275 -8.36 -22.12 -4.13
CA LEU A 275 -7.79 -22.94 -5.20
C LEU A 275 -6.27 -23.10 -5.06
N ILE A 276 -5.59 -22.15 -4.43
CA ILE A 276 -4.14 -22.12 -4.23
C ILE A 276 -3.84 -22.11 -2.73
N ARG A 277 -3.16 -23.15 -2.25
CA ARG A 277 -2.61 -23.16 -0.88
C ARG A 277 -1.19 -22.61 -0.90
N LEU A 278 -1.02 -21.36 -0.47
CA LEU A 278 0.30 -20.77 -0.27
C LEU A 278 1.12 -21.64 0.68
N GLY A 279 2.26 -22.14 0.21
CA GLY A 279 3.17 -22.99 0.99
C GLY A 279 2.91 -24.50 0.95
N GLU A 280 1.91 -25.00 0.19
CA GLU A 280 1.83 -26.44 -0.13
C GLU A 280 2.53 -26.72 -1.47
N ASP A 281 3.76 -27.23 -1.37
CA ASP A 281 4.66 -27.52 -2.48
C ASP A 281 4.11 -28.61 -3.43
N THR A 282 3.75 -28.21 -4.65
CA THR A 282 3.76 -29.11 -5.83
C THR A 282 4.80 -28.71 -6.87
N LEU A 283 5.59 -27.67 -6.59
CA LEU A 283 6.76 -27.29 -7.39
C LEU A 283 7.99 -28.07 -6.89
N ASP A 284 8.85 -28.47 -7.82
CA ASP A 284 10.01 -29.35 -7.62
C ASP A 284 10.67 -29.15 -6.24
N VAL A 285 10.60 -30.17 -5.38
CA VAL A 285 11.13 -30.18 -4.01
C VAL A 285 12.65 -29.93 -3.92
N ALA A 286 13.32 -29.81 -5.05
CA ALA A 286 14.73 -29.46 -5.19
C ALA A 286 15.00 -28.00 -5.65
N ALA A 287 13.96 -27.22 -6.00
CA ALA A 287 14.11 -25.87 -6.51
C ALA A 287 14.37 -24.85 -5.39
N ALA A 288 15.31 -23.93 -5.63
CA ALA A 288 15.50 -22.78 -4.76
C ALA A 288 14.55 -21.64 -5.15
N LYS A 289 13.97 -20.98 -4.16
CA LYS A 289 13.12 -19.79 -4.34
C LYS A 289 13.91 -18.55 -3.96
N LEU A 290 13.86 -17.54 -4.82
CA LEU A 290 14.58 -16.27 -4.64
C LEU A 290 13.57 -15.14 -4.48
N TYR A 291 13.57 -14.48 -3.33
CA TYR A 291 12.64 -13.41 -2.96
C TYR A 291 13.37 -12.05 -2.93
N PRO A 292 13.50 -11.36 -4.07
CA PRO A 292 14.00 -9.99 -4.08
C PRO A 292 12.92 -9.03 -3.56
N MET A 293 13.34 -8.14 -2.66
CA MET A 293 12.51 -7.19 -1.95
C MET A 293 13.05 -5.78 -2.20
N LEU A 294 12.23 -4.98 -2.87
CA LEU A 294 12.53 -3.59 -3.16
C LEU A 294 12.01 -2.74 -1.99
N LEU A 295 12.91 -2.37 -1.08
CA LEU A 295 12.60 -1.57 0.11
C LEU A 295 13.12 -0.13 -0.09
N PRO A 296 12.61 0.87 0.66
CA PRO A 296 12.89 2.28 0.38
C PRO A 296 14.39 2.62 0.27
N GLU A 297 15.17 2.13 1.24
CA GLU A 297 16.60 2.46 1.38
C GLU A 297 17.54 1.28 1.07
N ARG A 298 17.00 0.11 0.70
CA ARG A 298 17.82 -1.09 0.42
C ARG A 298 17.13 -2.08 -0.50
N PHE A 299 17.94 -2.83 -1.24
CA PHE A 299 17.50 -4.01 -1.98
C PHE A 299 17.84 -5.27 -1.18
N ALA A 300 16.81 -5.94 -0.66
CA ALA A 300 16.94 -7.12 0.17
C ALA A 300 16.61 -8.39 -0.61
N ILE A 301 17.23 -9.51 -0.25
CA ILE A 301 17.03 -10.79 -0.91
C ILE A 301 16.98 -11.88 0.13
N ILE A 302 15.91 -12.68 0.08
CA ILE A 302 15.82 -13.93 0.83
C ILE A 302 15.91 -15.10 -0.15
N LEU A 303 16.88 -15.98 0.07
CA LEU A 303 17.04 -17.22 -0.67
C LEU A 303 16.56 -18.38 0.20
N GLU A 304 15.57 -19.10 -0.29
CA GLU A 304 15.04 -20.33 0.29
C GLU A 304 15.57 -21.52 -0.49
N ILE A 305 16.34 -22.38 0.19
CA ILE A 305 16.79 -23.67 -0.33
C ILE A 305 16.13 -24.75 0.52
N PRO A 306 15.43 -25.73 -0.09
CA PRO A 306 14.79 -26.81 0.65
C PRO A 306 15.74 -27.50 1.65
N GLY A 307 15.31 -27.59 2.91
CA GLY A 307 16.09 -28.21 3.99
C GLY A 307 17.24 -27.37 4.56
N GLN A 308 17.38 -26.10 4.17
CA GLN A 308 18.37 -25.18 4.73
C GLN A 308 17.68 -23.98 5.42
N PRO A 309 18.35 -23.32 6.39
CA PRO A 309 17.90 -22.03 6.89
C PRO A 309 17.80 -20.98 5.77
N LEU A 310 16.88 -20.03 5.92
CA LEU A 310 16.74 -18.92 4.99
C LEU A 310 18.02 -18.09 4.97
N ILE A 311 18.50 -17.76 3.77
CA ILE A 311 19.71 -16.96 3.58
C ILE A 311 19.27 -15.54 3.22
N TYR A 312 19.68 -14.58 4.05
CA TYR A 312 19.44 -13.16 3.82
C TYR A 312 20.68 -12.48 3.24
N GLN A 313 20.48 -11.60 2.26
CA GLN A 313 21.48 -10.65 1.78
C GLN A 313 20.80 -9.32 1.50
N GLU A 314 21.52 -8.22 1.63
CA GLU A 314 21.03 -6.90 1.28
C GLU A 314 22.12 -6.08 0.60
N THR A 315 21.70 -5.12 -0.21
CA THR A 315 22.56 -4.11 -0.84
C THR A 315 22.00 -2.73 -0.54
N ALA A 316 22.85 -1.81 -0.08
CA ALA A 316 22.50 -0.42 0.17
C ALA A 316 22.30 0.34 -1.16
N VAL A 317 21.12 0.19 -1.74
CA VAL A 317 20.66 0.88 -2.95
C VAL A 317 19.18 1.22 -2.75
N THR A 318 18.80 2.45 -3.07
CA THR A 318 17.43 2.93 -2.85
C THR A 318 16.45 2.31 -3.84
N GLN A 319 15.18 2.26 -3.45
CA GLN A 319 14.11 1.80 -4.33
C GLN A 319 14.08 2.59 -5.65
N ALA A 320 14.20 3.91 -5.58
CA ALA A 320 14.18 4.79 -6.74
C ALA A 320 15.30 4.46 -7.73
N GLU A 321 16.50 4.17 -7.23
CA GLU A 321 17.65 3.84 -8.08
C GLU A 321 17.45 2.49 -8.77
N VAL A 322 17.02 1.46 -8.04
CA VAL A 322 16.74 0.14 -8.63
C VAL A 322 15.64 0.24 -9.68
N SER A 323 14.52 0.92 -9.38
CA SER A 323 13.42 1.12 -10.33
C SER A 323 13.87 1.86 -11.59
N ARG A 324 14.69 2.91 -11.44
CA ARG A 324 15.26 3.67 -12.56
C ARG A 324 16.12 2.77 -13.46
N VAL A 325 17.03 1.98 -12.89
CA VAL A 325 17.89 1.06 -13.65
C VAL A 325 17.08 -0.04 -14.33
N LEU A 326 16.09 -0.64 -13.65
CA LEU A 326 15.22 -1.65 -14.25
C LEU A 326 14.36 -1.07 -15.39
N GLY A 327 13.87 0.16 -15.24
CA GLY A 327 13.13 0.87 -16.29
C GLY A 327 14.00 1.12 -17.53
N GLN A 328 15.23 1.60 -17.34
CA GLN A 328 16.22 1.78 -18.41
C GLN A 328 16.58 0.45 -19.08
N LEU A 329 16.80 -0.61 -18.30
CA LEU A 329 17.14 -1.93 -18.82
C LEU A 329 16.00 -2.48 -19.69
N ARG A 330 14.75 -2.37 -19.23
CA ARG A 330 13.56 -2.78 -19.99
C ARG A 330 13.47 -2.03 -21.33
N ALA A 331 13.71 -0.72 -21.32
CA ALA A 331 13.69 0.10 -22.53
C ALA A 331 14.85 -0.23 -23.49
N ALA A 332 16.02 -0.58 -22.98
CA ALA A 332 17.17 -0.96 -23.80
C ALA A 332 17.01 -2.36 -24.42
N ILE A 333 16.41 -3.33 -23.70
CA ILE A 333 16.24 -4.72 -24.18
C ILE A 333 15.39 -4.80 -25.46
N VAL A 334 14.45 -3.87 -25.66
CA VAL A 334 13.59 -3.88 -26.86
C VAL A 334 14.28 -3.34 -28.11
N ASP A 335 15.46 -2.71 -27.97
CA ASP A 335 16.24 -2.15 -29.07
C ASP A 335 17.57 -2.92 -29.23
N PRO A 336 17.71 -3.77 -30.28
CA PRO A 336 18.93 -4.54 -30.52
C PRO A 336 20.21 -3.69 -30.64
N SER A 337 20.10 -2.40 -31.01
CA SER A 337 21.26 -1.51 -31.14
C SER A 337 21.85 -1.07 -29.79
N GLN A 338 21.11 -1.23 -28.69
CA GLN A 338 21.52 -0.84 -27.34
C GLN A 338 22.17 -1.99 -26.54
N THR A 339 22.72 -3.00 -27.22
CA THR A 339 23.40 -4.14 -26.57
C THR A 339 24.44 -3.72 -25.52
N PRO A 340 25.31 -2.71 -25.75
CA PRO A 340 26.25 -2.24 -24.73
C PRO A 340 25.55 -1.73 -23.46
N GLU A 341 24.46 -0.97 -23.61
CA GLU A 341 23.65 -0.43 -22.50
C GLU A 341 22.97 -1.56 -21.73
N VAL A 342 22.43 -2.57 -22.44
CA VAL A 342 21.83 -3.76 -21.84
C VAL A 342 22.86 -4.50 -20.97
N LEU A 343 24.09 -4.65 -21.44
CA LEU A 343 25.15 -5.30 -20.67
C LEU A 343 25.53 -4.49 -19.42
N ALA A 344 25.70 -3.17 -19.56
CA ALA A 344 26.07 -2.31 -18.43
C ALA A 344 24.97 -2.23 -17.36
N LEU A 345 23.70 -2.10 -17.75
CA LEU A 345 22.56 -2.10 -16.84
C LEU A 345 22.32 -3.50 -16.25
N GLY A 346 22.49 -4.54 -17.06
CA GLY A 346 22.40 -5.93 -16.62
C GLY A 346 23.47 -6.32 -15.59
N GLU A 347 24.69 -5.78 -15.71
CA GLU A 347 25.76 -5.96 -14.72
C GLU A 347 25.39 -5.33 -13.37
N GLN A 348 24.79 -4.14 -13.36
CA GLN A 348 24.30 -3.51 -12.12
C GLN A 348 23.22 -4.37 -11.45
N VAL A 349 22.22 -4.85 -12.22
CA VAL A 349 21.17 -5.73 -11.70
C VAL A 349 21.76 -7.05 -11.20
N TYR A 350 22.76 -7.59 -11.90
CA TYR A 350 23.48 -8.79 -11.49
C TYR A 350 24.17 -8.60 -10.13
N ASP A 351 24.84 -7.46 -9.93
CA ASP A 351 25.56 -7.13 -8.71
C ASP A 351 24.64 -6.98 -7.51
N TRP A 352 23.40 -6.51 -7.72
CA TRP A 352 22.40 -6.46 -6.68
C TRP A 352 21.77 -7.82 -6.39
N LEU A 353 21.36 -8.56 -7.43
CA LEU A 353 20.50 -9.75 -7.29
C LEU A 353 21.26 -11.07 -7.12
N ILE A 354 22.36 -11.25 -7.85
CA ILE A 354 22.98 -12.55 -8.08
C ILE A 354 24.36 -12.61 -7.41
N ALA A 355 25.17 -11.56 -7.52
CA ALA A 355 26.50 -11.51 -6.94
C ALA A 355 26.55 -11.80 -5.42
N PRO A 356 25.64 -11.26 -4.57
CA PRO A 356 25.68 -11.46 -3.12
C PRO A 356 25.49 -12.94 -2.72
N LEU A 357 24.82 -13.72 -3.56
CA LEU A 357 24.47 -15.11 -3.31
C LEU A 357 25.50 -16.13 -3.82
N ARG A 358 26.47 -15.71 -4.66
CA ARG A 358 27.47 -16.60 -5.30
C ARG A 358 28.15 -17.59 -4.34
N ARG A 359 28.46 -17.15 -3.11
CA ARG A 359 29.15 -17.98 -2.09
C ARG A 359 28.28 -19.13 -1.59
N HIS A 360 26.96 -18.99 -1.62
CA HIS A 360 25.99 -19.98 -1.17
C HIS A 360 25.71 -21.04 -2.24
N TRP A 361 25.83 -20.67 -3.52
CA TRP A 361 25.57 -21.59 -4.65
C TRP A 361 26.69 -22.60 -4.92
N ARG A 362 27.96 -22.24 -4.68
CA ARG A 362 29.10 -23.17 -4.84
C ARG A 362 29.05 -24.38 -3.89
N LYS A 363 28.24 -24.34 -2.84
CA LYS A 363 28.14 -25.39 -1.81
C LYS A 363 27.00 -26.39 -2.04
N THR A 364 26.18 -26.22 -3.08
CA THR A 364 24.95 -27.02 -3.28
C THR A 364 24.97 -27.70 -4.67
N PRO A 365 25.52 -28.92 -4.81
CA PRO A 365 25.80 -29.54 -6.12
C PRO A 365 24.59 -30.02 -6.92
N ARG A 366 23.35 -29.80 -6.46
CA ARG A 366 22.12 -30.36 -7.06
C ARG A 366 20.94 -29.39 -7.15
N LEU A 367 21.17 -28.09 -7.25
CA LEU A 367 20.08 -27.14 -7.53
C LEU A 367 19.62 -27.26 -8.98
N LYS A 368 18.35 -27.61 -9.20
CA LYS A 368 17.66 -27.55 -10.49
C LYS A 368 16.25 -27.02 -10.21
N PRO A 369 15.63 -26.33 -11.18
CA PRO A 369 15.71 -24.88 -11.52
C PRO A 369 15.55 -23.89 -10.35
N TRP A 370 15.65 -22.57 -10.61
CA TRP A 370 15.32 -21.52 -9.63
C TRP A 370 14.01 -20.82 -10.00
N CYS A 371 13.22 -20.50 -8.98
CA CYS A 371 12.04 -19.66 -9.12
C CYS A 371 12.36 -18.26 -8.58
N LEU A 372 12.30 -17.26 -9.44
CA LEU A 372 12.30 -15.87 -9.00
C LEU A 372 10.89 -15.53 -8.52
N CYS A 373 10.77 -15.06 -7.28
CA CYS A 373 9.53 -14.65 -6.64
C CYS A 373 9.58 -13.13 -6.40
N PRO A 374 9.51 -12.31 -7.46
CA PRO A 374 9.77 -10.89 -7.34
C PRO A 374 8.62 -10.17 -6.66
N MET A 375 8.96 -9.12 -5.90
CA MET A 375 7.97 -8.23 -5.32
C MET A 375 7.37 -7.25 -6.36
N VAL A 376 7.96 -7.07 -7.56
CA VAL A 376 7.53 -6.03 -8.54
C VAL A 376 7.55 -6.46 -10.02
N CYS A 377 8.23 -7.53 -10.44
CA CYS A 377 8.55 -7.69 -11.87
C CYS A 377 7.40 -8.06 -12.83
N CYS A 378 6.14 -8.13 -12.38
CA CYS A 378 5.06 -8.67 -13.20
C CYS A 378 3.83 -7.75 -13.37
N GLU A 379 3.95 -6.43 -13.18
CA GLU A 379 2.86 -5.48 -13.50
C GLU A 379 2.44 -5.50 -14.99
N THR A 380 3.16 -6.20 -15.87
CA THR A 380 2.75 -6.37 -17.28
C THR A 380 2.63 -7.80 -17.79
N TYR A 381 3.06 -8.84 -17.06
CA TYR A 381 2.84 -10.25 -17.45
C TYR A 381 2.93 -11.19 -16.22
N PRO A 382 1.94 -12.03 -15.92
CA PRO A 382 1.89 -12.88 -14.72
C PRO A 382 2.75 -14.18 -14.82
N TRP A 383 3.86 -14.17 -15.54
CA TRP A 383 4.69 -15.36 -15.70
C TRP A 383 5.95 -15.26 -14.84
N GLY A 384 6.00 -16.03 -13.75
CA GLY A 384 7.21 -16.26 -12.97
C GLY A 384 8.35 -16.76 -13.87
N CYS A 385 9.51 -16.12 -13.80
CA CYS A 385 10.69 -16.57 -14.53
C CYS A 385 11.29 -17.79 -13.81
N SER A 386 11.09 -18.98 -14.38
CA SER A 386 11.96 -20.14 -14.14
C SER A 386 13.27 -19.90 -14.88
N MET A 387 14.33 -19.54 -14.15
CA MET A 387 15.68 -19.50 -14.72
C MET A 387 16.43 -20.77 -14.33
N THR A 388 16.79 -21.58 -15.33
CA THR A 388 17.75 -22.67 -15.19
C THR A 388 19.16 -22.11 -15.30
N ALA A 389 19.86 -21.94 -14.18
CA ALA A 389 21.30 -21.73 -14.20
C ALA A 389 21.98 -23.01 -14.68
N THR A 390 22.40 -23.03 -15.95
CA THR A 390 23.37 -24.03 -16.41
C THR A 390 24.73 -23.58 -15.92
N SER A 391 25.45 -24.45 -15.22
CA SER A 391 26.80 -24.20 -14.70
C SER A 391 27.68 -23.53 -15.75
N ILE A 392 28.15 -22.31 -15.47
CA ILE A 392 29.27 -21.68 -16.17
C ILE A 392 30.57 -22.17 -15.54
#